data_AF-A0A6G1WZ72-F1
#
_entry.id   AF-A0A6G1WZ72-F1
#
_cell.length_a   1.000
_cell.length_b   1.000
_cell.length_c   1.000
_cell.angle_alpha   90.00
_cell.angle_beta   90.00
_cell.angle_gamma   90.00
#
_symmetry.space_group_name_H-M   'P 1'
#
loop_
_entity.id
_entity.type
_entity.pdbx_description
1 polymer ?
#
loop_
_entity_poly.entity_id
_entity_poly.type
_entity_poly.pdbx_seq_one_letter_code
_entity_poly.pdbx_strand_id
1 'polypeptide(L)'
;MGRTLHYRVKEAVTVEEFEQIREIANRYNAEHRWAYEKIKLWRETDGALWGFTKVNDSARDRKLVIRAIKEISKTTPRLTWLFFDEGWLGKGEWARFKGGKQV
;
A
#
# COMPACT_ATOMS: atom_id res chain seq x y z
N MET A 1 -7.17 -18.41 -7.54
CA MET A 1 -5.98 -17.74 -8.13
C MET A 1 -5.80 -16.42 -7.40
N GLY A 2 -4.56 -15.97 -7.12
CA GLY A 2 -4.31 -14.74 -6.35
C GLY A 2 -3.94 -13.57 -7.26
N ARG A 3 -4.07 -12.34 -6.77
CA ARG A 3 -3.68 -11.11 -7.48
C ARG A 3 -2.61 -10.35 -6.69
N THR A 4 -1.77 -9.59 -7.38
CA THR A 4 -0.71 -8.80 -6.74
C THR A 4 -1.12 -7.32 -6.72
N LEU A 5 -1.01 -6.73 -5.54
CA LEU A 5 -1.23 -5.30 -5.35
C LEU A 5 0.14 -4.65 -5.17
N HIS A 6 0.49 -3.74 -6.06
CA HIS A 6 1.72 -2.96 -6.00
C HIS A 6 1.40 -1.57 -5.46
N TYR A 7 2.29 -1.03 -4.66
CA TYR A 7 2.18 0.33 -4.16
C TYR A 7 3.54 0.97 -4.06
N ARG A 8 3.64 2.25 -4.41
CA ARG A 8 4.89 3.02 -4.33
C ARG A 8 4.61 4.49 -4.07
N VAL A 9 5.55 5.17 -3.46
CA VAL A 9 5.53 6.61 -3.26
C VAL A 9 6.39 7.26 -4.35
N LYS A 10 6.01 8.44 -4.83
CA LYS A 10 6.83 9.20 -5.78
C LYS A 10 7.94 9.98 -5.10
N GLU A 11 7.63 10.55 -3.94
CA GLU A 11 8.51 11.39 -3.16
C GLU A 11 9.38 10.56 -2.19
N ALA A 12 10.59 11.05 -1.90
CA ALA A 12 11.44 10.48 -0.87
C ALA A 12 10.80 10.63 0.52
N VAL A 13 10.78 9.56 1.30
CA VAL A 13 10.12 9.48 2.60
C VAL A 13 11.12 9.78 3.71
N THR A 14 10.73 10.64 4.66
CA THR A 14 11.55 10.94 5.84
C THR A 14 11.57 9.74 6.79
N VAL A 15 12.51 9.74 7.75
CA VAL A 15 12.57 8.66 8.75
C VAL A 15 11.30 8.62 9.59
N GLU A 16 10.80 9.78 10.03
CA GLU A 16 9.56 9.90 10.81
C GLU A 16 8.33 9.42 10.03
N GLU A 17 8.19 9.84 8.77
CA GLU A 17 7.11 9.36 7.90
C GLU A 17 7.19 7.84 7.71
N PHE A 18 8.40 7.29 7.53
CA PHE A 18 8.59 5.84 7.39
C PHE A 18 8.17 5.07 8.64
N GLU A 19 8.49 5.56 9.83
CA GLU A 19 8.07 4.93 11.09
C GLU A 19 6.55 4.92 11.23
N GLN A 20 5.88 6.03 10.91
CA GLN A 20 4.41 6.12 10.91
C GLN A 20 3.77 5.14 9.92
N ILE A 21 4.30 5.09 8.69
CA ILE A 21 3.83 4.16 7.66
C ILE A 21 3.99 2.71 8.13
N ARG A 22 5.15 2.39 8.71
CA ARG A 22 5.48 1.05 9.20
C ARG A 22 4.57 0.66 10.37
N GLU A 23 4.26 1.58 11.27
CA GLU A 23 3.34 1.33 12.38
C GLU A 23 1.95 0.98 11.87
N ILE A 24 1.41 1.75 10.91
CA ILE A 24 0.09 1.46 10.31
C ILE A 24 0.12 0.10 9.60
N ALA A 25 1.14 -0.17 8.78
CA ALA A 25 1.26 -1.46 8.10
C ALA A 25 1.34 -2.63 9.09
N ASN A 26 2.11 -2.49 10.17
CA ASN A 26 2.22 -3.49 11.23
C ASN A 26 0.91 -3.70 11.97
N ARG A 27 0.17 -2.63 12.27
CA ARG A 27 -1.15 -2.70 12.89
C ARG A 27 -2.12 -3.50 12.02
N TYR A 28 -2.27 -3.16 10.74
CA TYR A 28 -3.11 -3.94 9.81
C TYR A 28 -2.63 -5.39 9.66
N ASN A 29 -1.31 -5.63 9.72
CA ASN A 29 -0.72 -6.96 9.67
C ASN A 29 -0.97 -7.82 10.92
N ALA A 30 -1.19 -7.18 12.08
CA ALA A 30 -1.49 -7.84 13.35
C ALA A 30 -3.00 -8.04 13.57
N GLU A 31 -3.82 -7.05 13.21
CA GLU A 31 -5.26 -7.06 13.44
C GLU A 31 -6.04 -7.92 12.45
N HIS A 32 -5.45 -8.27 11.30
CA HIS A 32 -6.14 -9.00 10.25
C HIS A 32 -5.48 -10.34 9.92
N ARG A 33 -6.33 -11.35 9.74
CA ARG A 33 -5.92 -12.67 9.24
C ARG A 33 -5.82 -12.62 7.72
N TRP A 34 -4.61 -12.46 7.22
CA TRP A 34 -4.28 -12.45 5.79
C TRP A 34 -4.42 -13.84 5.19
N ALA A 35 -5.01 -13.93 3.98
CA ALA A 35 -5.15 -15.22 3.30
C ALA A 35 -3.86 -15.67 2.60
N TYR A 36 -3.02 -14.72 2.17
CA TYR A 36 -1.74 -14.99 1.48
C TYR A 36 -0.60 -14.21 2.14
N GLU A 37 -0.30 -13.00 1.65
CA GLU A 37 0.80 -12.20 2.15
C GLU A 37 0.31 -11.02 2.99
N LYS A 38 1.18 -10.61 3.91
CA LYS A 38 1.06 -9.37 4.69
C LYS A 38 1.55 -8.18 3.88
N ILE A 39 1.17 -6.96 4.30
CA ILE A 39 1.68 -5.72 3.72
C ILE A 39 3.20 -5.64 3.95
N LYS A 40 3.97 -5.58 2.86
CA LYS A 40 5.43 -5.42 2.87
C LYS A 40 5.83 -4.10 2.25
N LEU A 41 6.77 -3.41 2.86
CA LEU A 41 7.28 -2.12 2.39
C LEU A 41 8.80 -2.16 2.42
N TRP A 42 9.41 -1.67 1.34
CA TRP A 42 10.85 -1.51 1.18
C TRP A 42 11.17 -0.07 0.86
N ARG A 43 12.35 0.36 1.29
CA ARG A 43 12.90 1.68 1.01
C ARG A 43 13.95 1.57 -0.08
N GLU A 44 13.79 2.37 -1.13
CA GLU A 44 14.79 2.54 -2.17
C GLU A 44 15.93 3.46 -1.72
N THR A 45 17.05 3.41 -2.43
CA THR A 45 18.26 4.19 -2.13
C THR A 45 18.04 5.70 -2.23
N ASP A 46 17.13 6.13 -3.11
CA ASP A 46 16.71 7.54 -3.25
C ASP A 46 15.72 7.99 -2.15
N GLY A 47 15.35 7.07 -1.26
CA GLY A 47 14.44 7.30 -0.15
C GLY A 47 12.97 7.11 -0.50
N ALA A 48 12.62 6.75 -1.75
CA ALA A 48 11.26 6.38 -2.10
C ALA A 48 10.85 5.06 -1.40
N LEU A 49 9.55 4.88 -1.19
CA LEU A 49 9.01 3.63 -0.68
C LEU A 49 8.28 2.89 -1.77
N TRP A 50 8.42 1.57 -1.76
CA TRP A 50 7.63 0.70 -2.62
C TRP A 50 7.33 -0.61 -1.91
N GLY A 51 6.34 -1.32 -2.44
CA GLY A 51 5.96 -2.60 -1.91
C GLY A 51 4.98 -3.30 -2.82
N PHE A 52 4.82 -4.59 -2.57
CA PHE A 52 3.79 -5.38 -3.18
C PHE A 52 3.27 -6.40 -2.18
N THR A 53 2.01 -6.78 -2.34
CA THR A 53 1.37 -7.81 -1.53
C THR A 53 0.53 -8.68 -2.45
N LYS A 54 0.78 -9.99 -2.42
CA LYS A 54 -0.11 -10.95 -3.06
C LYS A 54 -1.30 -11.22 -2.16
N VAL A 55 -2.50 -10.94 -2.67
CA VAL A 55 -3.76 -11.15 -1.96
C VAL A 55 -4.58 -12.23 -2.65
N ASN A 56 -5.49 -12.84 -1.90
CA ASN A 56 -6.48 -13.71 -2.51
C ASN A 56 -7.38 -12.88 -3.43
N ASP A 57 -7.95 -13.48 -4.47
CA ASP A 57 -8.94 -12.81 -5.33
C ASP A 57 -10.24 -12.46 -4.58
N SER A 58 -10.36 -12.89 -3.32
CA SER A 58 -11.37 -12.36 -2.41
C SER A 58 -11.27 -10.82 -2.31
N ALA A 59 -12.40 -10.13 -2.43
CA ALA A 59 -12.47 -8.68 -2.33
C ALA A 59 -12.08 -8.15 -0.93
N ARG A 60 -11.99 -9.03 0.08
CA ARG A 60 -11.70 -8.67 1.48
C ARG A 60 -10.29 -8.14 1.65
N ASP A 61 -9.28 -8.94 1.31
CA ASP A 61 -7.87 -8.58 1.52
C ASP A 61 -7.48 -7.35 0.68
N ARG A 62 -8.00 -7.27 -0.54
CA ARG A 62 -7.86 -6.07 -1.38
C ARG A 62 -8.38 -4.81 -0.69
N LYS A 63 -9.59 -4.88 -0.10
CA LYS A 63 -10.17 -3.74 0.63
C LYS A 63 -9.33 -3.37 1.85
N LEU A 64 -8.71 -4.34 2.52
CA LEU A 64 -7.83 -4.08 3.66
C LEU A 64 -6.55 -3.35 3.23
N VAL A 65 -5.89 -3.80 2.16
CA VAL A 65 -4.71 -3.10 1.62
C VAL A 65 -5.07 -1.68 1.19
N ILE A 66 -6.18 -1.49 0.46
CA ILE A 66 -6.61 -0.15 0.05
C ILE A 66 -6.92 0.74 1.27
N ARG A 67 -7.52 0.20 2.33
CA ARG A 67 -7.76 0.94 3.58
C ARG A 67 -6.46 1.35 4.25
N ALA A 68 -5.51 0.43 4.37
CA ALA A 68 -4.18 0.71 4.93
C ALA A 68 -3.48 1.83 4.14
N ILE A 69 -3.43 1.73 2.81
CA ILE A 69 -2.81 2.75 1.95
C ILE A 69 -3.54 4.10 2.05
N LYS A 70 -4.88 4.11 2.14
CA LYS A 70 -5.63 5.35 2.37
C LYS A 70 -5.29 5.99 3.71
N GLU A 71 -5.18 5.19 4.77
CA GLU A 71 -4.87 5.69 6.11
C GLU A 71 -3.44 6.20 6.21
N ILE A 72 -2.51 5.48 5.59
CA ILE A 72 -1.14 5.93 5.40
C ILE A 72 -1.12 7.27 4.63
N SER A 73 -1.84 7.36 3.51
CA SER A 73 -1.91 8.61 2.73
C SER A 73 -2.51 9.79 3.53
N LYS A 74 -3.35 9.54 4.54
CA LYS A 74 -3.86 10.59 5.45
C LYS A 74 -2.80 11.08 6.43
N THR A 75 -2.00 10.16 6.96
CA THR A 75 -0.93 10.48 7.93
C THR A 75 0.29 11.10 7.25
N THR A 76 0.50 10.78 5.97
CA THR A 76 1.54 11.37 5.14
C THR A 76 0.94 12.21 3.99
N PRO A 77 0.27 13.35 4.27
CA PRO A 77 -0.43 14.13 3.25
C PRO A 77 0.51 14.74 2.19
N ARG A 78 1.80 14.85 2.52
CA ARG A 78 2.86 15.27 1.60
C ARG A 78 3.09 14.24 0.49
N LEU A 79 2.98 12.95 0.80
CA LEU A 79 3.36 11.85 -0.08
C LEU A 79 2.24 11.48 -1.04
N THR A 80 2.62 11.25 -2.30
CA THR A 80 1.73 10.75 -3.34
C THR A 80 1.91 9.24 -3.48
N TRP A 81 0.92 8.49 -3.01
CA TRP A 81 0.90 7.04 -3.09
C TRP A 81 0.32 6.59 -4.43
N LEU A 82 1.08 5.82 -5.19
CA LEU A 82 0.63 5.13 -6.37
C LEU A 82 0.27 3.70 -5.97
N PHE A 83 -0.87 3.21 -6.41
CA PHE A 83 -1.37 1.88 -6.14
C PHE A 83 -1.81 1.24 -7.45
N PHE A 84 -1.41 0.00 -7.68
CA PHE A 84 -1.71 -0.75 -8.89
C PHE A 84 -2.20 -2.15 -8.51
N ASP A 85 -3.34 -2.53 -9.05
CA ASP A 85 -3.93 -3.85 -8.85
C ASP A 85 -3.80 -4.65 -10.14
N GLU A 86 -2.95 -5.68 -10.16
CA GLU A 86 -2.73 -6.46 -11.38
C GLU A 86 -3.97 -7.22 -11.87
N GLY A 87 -5.00 -7.40 -11.04
CA GLY A 87 -6.26 -8.06 -11.42
C GLY A 87 -6.07 -9.43 -12.12
N TRP A 88 -7.13 -9.98 -12.69
CA TRP A 88 -7.07 -11.24 -13.45
C TRP A 88 -6.54 -11.03 -14.88
N LEU A 89 -6.64 -9.81 -15.43
CA LEU A 89 -6.39 -9.53 -16.86
C LEU A 89 -5.25 -8.53 -17.12
N GLY A 90 -4.43 -8.18 -16.13
CA GLY A 90 -3.33 -7.23 -16.31
C GLY A 90 -3.78 -5.81 -16.69
N LYS A 91 -5.09 -5.52 -16.57
CA LYS A 91 -5.71 -4.21 -16.84
C LYS A 91 -5.85 -3.37 -15.57
N GLY A 92 -4.88 -3.46 -14.67
CA GLY A 92 -4.82 -2.60 -13.50
C GLY A 92 -4.69 -1.15 -13.92
N GLU A 93 -5.42 -0.24 -13.27
CA GLU A 93 -5.15 1.19 -13.37
C GLU A 93 -4.34 1.63 -12.15
N TRP A 94 -3.36 2.49 -12.37
CA TRP A 94 -2.64 3.14 -11.29
C TRP A 94 -3.57 4.15 -10.60
N ALA A 95 -4.11 3.78 -9.45
CA ALA A 95 -4.81 4.71 -8.57
C ALA A 95 -3.78 5.55 -7.82
N ARG A 96 -4.00 6.87 -7.75
CA ARG A 96 -3.17 7.77 -6.95
C ARG A 96 -3.93 8.15 -5.69
N PHE A 97 -3.24 8.16 -4.56
CA PHE A 97 -3.78 8.55 -3.26
C PHE A 97 -2.93 9.67 -2.67
N LYS A 98 -3.58 10.76 -2.27
CA LYS A 98 -2.94 11.88 -1.57
C LYS A 98 -3.87 12.41 -0.48
N GLY A 99 -3.36 12.58 0.74
CA GLY A 99 -4.16 13.00 1.88
C GLY A 99 -5.35 12.08 2.18
N GLY A 100 -5.27 10.79 1.82
CA GLY A 100 -6.34 9.82 1.99
C GLY A 100 -7.47 9.86 0.96
N LYS A 101 -7.36 10.72 -0.06
CA LYS A 101 -8.30 10.78 -1.19
C LYS A 101 -7.64 10.20 -2.44
N GLN A 102 -8.45 9.53 -3.26
CA GLN A 102 -8.01 9.14 -4.59
C GLN A 102 -8.00 10.38 -5.48
N VAL A 103 -6.91 10.64 -6.20
CA VAL A 103 -6.68 11.83 -7.04
C VAL A 103 -6.30 11.46 -8.46
#